data_AF-A0A285TTQ5-F1
#
_entry.id   AF-A0A285TTQ5-F1
#
_cell.length_a   1.000
_cell.length_b   1.000
_cell.length_c   1.000
_cell.angle_alpha   90.00
_cell.angle_beta   90.00
_cell.angle_gamma   90.00
#
_symmetry.space_group_name_H-M   'P 1'
#
loop_
_entity.id
_entity.type
_entity.pdbx_description
1 polymer ?
#
loop_
_entity_poly.entity_id
_entity_poly.type
_entity_poly.pdbx_seq_one_letter_code
_entity_poly.pdbx_strand_id
1 'polypeptide(L)'
;MTKKSTNSTLQLGKKVFIAGKVYDLQVMDKDAVESSVQAYLDNVIGKDRVRFELCTIGNMTAMFFHRGFDYSAYDADPVKDIMDADAFMMTAHEYEGFKMPRPFPIIPGCVYPYRIKQTDFLDAYRKSAKILGASKIKNAWLDIAPQSIVLRVQVG
;
A
#
# COMPACT_ATOMS: atom_id res chain seq x y z
N MET A 1 -41.78 4.89 12.83
CA MET A 1 -40.87 5.85 12.18
C MET A 1 -39.52 5.81 12.88
N THR A 2 -38.57 5.03 12.37
CA THR A 2 -37.17 5.05 12.82
C THR A 2 -36.39 5.97 11.90
N LYS A 3 -35.87 7.07 12.47
CA LYS A 3 -35.04 8.05 11.76
C LYS A 3 -33.75 7.36 11.29
N LYS A 4 -33.61 7.12 9.98
CA LYS A 4 -32.31 6.93 9.34
C LYS A 4 -31.54 8.24 9.50
N SER A 5 -30.45 8.24 10.28
CA SER A 5 -29.47 9.32 10.21
C SER A 5 -28.70 9.17 8.91
N THR A 6 -29.08 9.94 7.90
CA THR A 6 -28.27 10.15 6.70
C THR A 6 -27.08 11.02 7.10
N ASN A 7 -25.97 10.39 7.50
CA ASN A 7 -24.68 11.06 7.54
C ASN A 7 -24.21 11.27 6.09
N SER A 8 -24.76 12.28 5.43
CA SER A 8 -24.27 12.81 4.16
C SER A 8 -23.03 13.66 4.42
N THR A 9 -21.94 13.03 4.89
CA THR A 9 -20.62 13.58 4.61
C THR A 9 -20.44 13.41 3.11
N LEU A 10 -20.13 14.47 2.38
CA LEU A 10 -19.73 14.39 0.97
C LEU A 10 -18.60 13.34 0.92
N GLN A 11 -18.92 12.13 0.49
CA GLN A 11 -18.01 11.00 0.56
C GLN A 11 -16.98 11.23 -0.52
N LEU A 12 -15.85 11.86 -0.16
CA LEU A 12 -14.72 12.01 -1.05
C LEU A 12 -14.37 10.61 -1.54
N GLY A 13 -14.40 10.37 -2.86
CA GLY A 13 -14.09 9.07 -3.47
C GLY A 13 -12.91 8.44 -2.74
N LYS A 14 -13.04 7.20 -2.25
CA LYS A 14 -11.98 6.51 -1.51
C LYS A 14 -11.42 5.38 -2.35
N LYS A 15 -10.89 5.73 -3.52
CA LYS A 15 -10.18 4.77 -4.37
C LYS A 15 -8.73 4.68 -3.92
N VAL A 16 -8.27 3.50 -3.52
CA VAL A 16 -6.91 3.25 -3.03
C VAL A 16 -6.18 2.27 -3.93
N PHE A 17 -4.89 2.50 -4.17
CA PHE A 17 -4.04 1.64 -4.98
C PHE A 17 -3.28 0.66 -4.08
N ILE A 18 -3.48 -0.64 -4.24
CA ILE A 18 -2.85 -1.67 -3.42
C ILE A 18 -2.53 -2.85 -4.31
N ALA A 19 -1.30 -3.36 -4.26
CA ALA A 19 -0.92 -4.61 -4.92
C ALA A 19 -1.39 -4.68 -6.40
N GLY A 20 -1.07 -3.66 -7.19
CA GLY A 20 -1.39 -3.64 -8.62
C GLY A 20 -2.83 -3.26 -8.99
N LYS A 21 -3.73 -3.06 -8.00
CA LYS A 21 -5.16 -2.81 -8.24
C LYS A 21 -5.65 -1.55 -7.54
N VAL A 22 -6.70 -0.94 -8.07
CA VAL A 22 -7.42 0.17 -7.43
C VAL A 22 -8.75 -0.33 -6.87
N TYR A 23 -8.96 -0.13 -5.57
CA TYR A 23 -10.16 -0.54 -4.85
C TYR A 23 -10.99 0.68 -4.49
N ASP A 24 -12.29 0.66 -4.80
CA ASP A 24 -13.22 1.72 -4.39
C ASP A 24 -13.86 1.39 -3.05
N LEU A 25 -13.31 1.97 -1.97
CA LEU A 25 -13.75 1.69 -0.59
C LEU A 25 -15.12 2.29 -0.24
N GLN A 26 -15.79 2.99 -1.17
CA GLN A 26 -17.18 3.42 -0.99
C GLN A 26 -18.19 2.38 -1.47
N VAL A 27 -17.76 1.53 -2.41
CA VAL A 27 -18.63 0.56 -3.08
C VAL A 27 -18.30 -0.86 -2.63
N MET A 28 -17.02 -1.13 -2.41
CA MET A 28 -16.54 -2.44 -2.01
C MET A 28 -16.61 -2.62 -0.50
N ASP A 29 -17.07 -3.80 -0.09
CA ASP A 29 -16.99 -4.24 1.29
C ASP A 29 -15.52 -4.40 1.73
N LYS A 30 -15.24 -4.06 2.99
CA LYS A 30 -13.89 -4.12 3.55
C LYS A 30 -13.31 -5.54 3.45
N ASP A 31 -14.07 -6.56 3.82
CA ASP A 31 -13.60 -7.94 3.88
C ASP A 31 -13.33 -8.48 2.47
N ALA A 32 -14.08 -7.99 1.47
CA ALA A 32 -13.83 -8.31 0.06
C ALA A 32 -12.51 -7.71 -0.45
N VAL A 33 -12.19 -6.47 -0.06
CA VAL A 33 -10.90 -5.84 -0.39
C VAL A 33 -9.76 -6.58 0.30
N GLU A 34 -9.89 -6.85 1.60
CA GLU A 34 -8.86 -7.58 2.37
C GLU A 34 -8.63 -8.98 1.80
N SER A 35 -9.68 -9.73 1.49
CA SER A 35 -9.58 -11.07 0.89
C SER A 35 -8.90 -11.04 -0.49
N SER A 36 -9.21 -10.04 -1.31
CA SER A 36 -8.58 -9.87 -2.64
C SER A 36 -7.08 -9.57 -2.52
N VAL A 37 -6.70 -8.68 -1.60
CA VAL A 37 -5.28 -8.35 -1.37
C VAL A 37 -4.56 -9.55 -0.74
N GLN A 38 -5.17 -10.23 0.22
CA GLN A 38 -4.59 -11.41 0.87
C GLN A 38 -4.35 -12.54 -0.13
N ALA A 39 -5.30 -12.82 -1.03
CA ALA A 39 -5.12 -13.82 -2.08
C ALA A 39 -3.93 -13.51 -3.02
N TYR A 40 -3.72 -12.24 -3.34
CA TYR A 40 -2.51 -11.81 -4.06
C TYR A 40 -1.25 -12.10 -3.24
N LEU A 41 -1.21 -11.68 -1.97
CA LEU A 41 -0.03 -11.86 -1.11
C LEU A 41 0.32 -13.34 -0.93
N ASP A 42 -0.68 -14.19 -0.70
CA ASP A 42 -0.51 -15.64 -0.57
C ASP A 42 0.04 -16.28 -1.85
N ASN A 43 -0.32 -15.75 -3.03
CA ASN A 43 0.15 -16.24 -4.32
C ASN A 43 1.59 -15.80 -4.63
N VAL A 44 1.94 -14.56 -4.28
CA VAL A 44 3.23 -13.95 -4.64
C VAL A 44 4.32 -14.29 -3.61
N ILE A 45 3.98 -14.19 -2.33
CA ILE A 45 4.91 -14.25 -1.20
C ILE A 45 4.84 -15.62 -0.52
N GLY A 46 3.67 -16.28 -0.62
CA GLY A 46 3.38 -17.55 0.02
C GLY A 46 2.39 -17.39 1.17
N LYS A 47 1.56 -18.43 1.36
CA LYS A 47 0.56 -18.48 2.42
C LYS A 47 1.18 -18.26 3.80
N ASP A 48 0.44 -17.54 4.65
CA ASP A 48 0.79 -17.25 6.05
C ASP A 48 2.10 -16.47 6.26
N ARG A 49 2.68 -15.90 5.19
CA ARG A 49 3.89 -15.06 5.26
C ARG A 49 3.58 -13.61 5.60
N VAL A 50 2.45 -13.12 5.11
CA VAL A 50 1.99 -11.74 5.32
C VAL A 50 0.50 -11.78 5.62
N ARG A 51 0.06 -11.06 6.66
CA ARG A 51 -1.37 -10.80 6.90
C ARG A 51 -1.69 -9.36 6.55
N PHE A 52 -2.71 -9.16 5.73
CA PHE A 52 -3.17 -7.83 5.35
C PHE A 52 -4.36 -7.36 6.19
N GLU A 53 -4.38 -6.09 6.58
CA GLU A 53 -5.52 -5.45 7.24
C GLU A 53 -5.70 -4.01 6.74
N LEU A 54 -6.95 -3.60 6.56
CA LEU A 54 -7.36 -2.29 6.10
C LEU A 54 -8.13 -1.55 7.20
N CYS A 55 -7.69 -0.34 7.54
CA CYS A 55 -8.40 0.52 8.49
C CYS A 55 -8.66 1.90 7.88
N THR A 56 -9.91 2.33 7.86
CA THR A 56 -10.31 3.62 7.29
C THR A 56 -10.99 4.50 8.34
N ILE A 57 -10.44 5.69 8.58
CA ILE A 57 -10.98 6.68 9.52
C ILE A 57 -11.04 8.04 8.82
N GLY A 58 -12.25 8.59 8.65
CA GLY A 58 -12.42 9.86 7.93
C GLY A 58 -11.89 9.76 6.50
N ASN A 59 -10.93 10.61 6.13
CA ASN A 59 -10.25 10.58 4.83
C ASN A 59 -8.90 9.85 4.84
N MET A 60 -8.55 9.20 5.96
CA MET A 60 -7.34 8.40 6.12
C MET A 60 -7.64 6.92 5.88
N THR A 61 -6.79 6.26 5.11
CA THR A 61 -6.75 4.79 4.99
C THR A 61 -5.37 4.32 5.41
N ALA A 62 -5.32 3.36 6.33
CA ALA A 62 -4.11 2.66 6.75
C ALA A 62 -4.17 1.22 6.22
N MET A 63 -3.11 0.82 5.53
CA MET A 63 -2.93 -0.51 4.96
C MET A 63 -1.80 -1.20 5.73
N PHE A 64 -2.16 -2.18 6.56
CA PHE A 64 -1.23 -2.93 7.38
C PHE A 64 -0.80 -4.19 6.64
N PHE A 65 0.51 -4.38 6.55
CA PHE A 65 1.12 -5.62 6.08
C PHE A 65 1.89 -6.19 7.27
N HIS A 66 1.27 -7.12 7.99
CA HIS A 66 1.92 -7.81 9.12
C HIS A 66 2.87 -8.86 8.56
N ARG A 67 4.16 -8.65 8.78
CA ARG A 67 5.25 -9.41 8.19
C ARG A 67 6.49 -9.32 9.06
N GLY A 68 7.19 -10.44 9.24
CA GLY A 68 8.45 -10.49 9.98
C GLY A 68 9.63 -10.10 9.09
N PHE A 69 10.03 -8.83 9.13
CA PHE A 69 11.18 -8.33 8.37
C PHE A 69 11.89 -7.21 9.13
N ASP A 70 13.06 -7.53 9.67
CA ASP A 70 13.89 -6.58 10.41
C ASP A 70 14.89 -5.90 9.48
N TYR A 71 14.76 -4.58 9.36
CA TYR A 71 15.61 -3.73 8.53
C TYR A 71 17.03 -3.61 9.09
N SER A 72 17.22 -3.84 10.40
CA SER A 72 18.54 -3.73 11.05
C SER A 72 19.55 -4.73 10.47
N ALA A 73 19.08 -5.90 10.05
CA ALA A 73 19.90 -6.93 9.38
C ALA A 73 20.47 -6.47 8.03
N TYR A 74 19.95 -5.37 7.47
CA TYR A 74 20.33 -4.82 6.18
C TYR A 74 20.89 -3.42 6.28
N ASP A 75 21.21 -2.93 7.50
CA ASP A 75 21.71 -1.57 7.76
C ASP A 75 20.79 -0.46 7.16
N ALA A 76 19.49 -0.76 7.04
CA ALA A 76 18.49 0.17 6.53
C ALA A 76 17.86 1.00 7.67
N ASP A 77 17.71 2.31 7.46
CA ASP A 77 17.05 3.20 8.43
C ASP A 77 15.54 3.20 8.17
N PRO A 78 14.69 2.62 9.05
CA PRO A 78 13.25 2.51 8.84
C PRO A 78 12.51 3.86 8.83
N VAL A 79 13.19 4.98 9.12
CA VAL A 79 12.65 6.35 8.99
C VAL A 79 12.95 6.95 7.61
N LYS A 80 13.97 6.44 6.90
CA LYS A 80 14.44 7.02 5.63
C LYS A 80 14.33 6.07 4.45
N ASP A 81 14.41 4.78 4.71
CA ASP A 81 14.49 3.72 3.72
C ASP A 81 13.25 2.82 3.80
N ILE A 82 12.88 2.26 2.66
CA ILE A 82 12.00 1.11 2.51
C ILE A 82 12.79 0.05 1.75
N MET A 83 12.77 -1.19 2.24
CA MET A 83 13.39 -2.30 1.54
C MET A 83 12.56 -2.63 0.30
N ASP A 84 13.24 -2.96 -0.79
CA ASP A 84 12.64 -3.40 -2.04
C ASP A 84 11.50 -4.41 -1.86
N ALA A 85 11.68 -5.47 -1.07
CA ALA A 85 10.66 -6.50 -0.83
C ALA A 85 9.33 -5.90 -0.33
N ASP A 86 9.38 -4.90 0.56
CA ASP A 86 8.18 -4.20 1.03
C ASP A 86 7.59 -3.32 -0.08
N ALA A 87 8.42 -2.58 -0.83
CA ALA A 87 7.96 -1.74 -1.93
C ALA A 87 7.27 -2.55 -3.04
N PHE A 88 7.83 -3.70 -3.41
CA PHE A 88 7.30 -4.63 -4.40
C PHE A 88 6.00 -5.29 -3.90
N MET A 89 5.97 -5.77 -2.65
CA MET A 89 4.77 -6.33 -2.02
C MET A 89 3.58 -5.35 -2.11
N MET A 90 3.80 -4.08 -1.77
CA MET A 90 2.74 -3.10 -1.65
C MET A 90 2.21 -2.60 -3.00
N THR A 91 3.02 -2.67 -4.05
CA THR A 91 2.71 -2.07 -5.35
C THR A 91 2.44 -3.10 -6.45
N ALA A 92 2.80 -4.37 -6.21
CA ALA A 92 2.87 -5.43 -7.22
C ALA A 92 3.76 -5.08 -8.42
N HIS A 93 4.73 -4.19 -8.25
CA HIS A 93 5.65 -3.83 -9.33
C HIS A 93 6.35 -5.10 -9.86
N GLU A 94 6.40 -5.25 -11.18
CA GLU A 94 6.97 -6.40 -11.90
C GLU A 94 6.26 -7.76 -11.69
N TYR A 95 5.26 -7.84 -10.81
CA TYR A 95 4.48 -9.05 -10.65
C TYR A 95 3.53 -9.27 -11.82
N GLU A 96 3.54 -10.47 -12.41
CA GLU A 96 2.75 -10.83 -13.60
C GLU A 96 2.87 -9.80 -14.75
N GLY A 97 4.03 -9.17 -14.88
CA GLY A 97 4.28 -8.15 -15.90
C GLY A 97 3.63 -6.79 -15.63
N PHE A 98 2.95 -6.60 -14.49
CA PHE A 98 2.45 -5.29 -14.09
C PHE A 98 3.61 -4.33 -13.85
N LYS A 99 3.54 -3.13 -14.43
CA LYS A 99 4.50 -2.06 -14.18
C LYS A 99 3.76 -0.83 -13.68
N MET A 100 4.28 -0.25 -12.60
CA MET A 100 3.80 1.02 -12.10
C MET A 100 3.99 2.07 -13.20
N PRO A 101 2.98 2.92 -13.50
CA PRO A 101 3.12 3.95 -14.52
C PRO A 101 4.25 4.96 -14.24
N ARG A 102 4.54 5.18 -12.95
CA ARG A 102 5.71 5.92 -12.47
C ARG A 102 6.43 5.04 -11.46
N PRO A 103 7.37 4.18 -11.90
CA PRO A 103 8.09 3.29 -11.00
C PRO A 103 9.03 4.09 -10.10
N PHE A 104 9.29 3.56 -8.91
CA PHE A 104 10.38 4.02 -8.05
C PHE A 104 11.73 3.62 -8.68
N PRO A 105 12.85 4.24 -8.26
CA PRO A 105 14.17 3.88 -8.77
C PRO A 105 14.46 2.38 -8.54
N ILE A 106 14.83 1.69 -9.62
CA ILE A 106 15.35 0.32 -9.59
C ILE A 106 16.83 0.41 -9.91
N ILE A 107 17.65 -0.36 -9.21
CA ILE A 107 19.10 -0.44 -9.46
C ILE A 107 19.35 -1.60 -10.43
N PRO A 108 19.66 -1.34 -11.73
CA PRO A 108 19.88 -2.41 -12.70
C PRO A 108 21.11 -3.23 -12.33
N GLY A 109 21.01 -4.56 -12.37
CA GLY A 109 22.12 -5.46 -12.04
C GLY A 109 22.40 -5.63 -10.54
N CYS A 110 21.56 -5.06 -9.66
CA CYS A 110 21.66 -5.27 -8.23
C CYS A 110 21.21 -6.68 -7.83
N VAL A 111 21.92 -7.28 -6.87
CA VAL A 111 21.48 -8.52 -6.22
C VAL A 111 20.60 -8.12 -5.04
N TYR A 112 19.38 -8.68 -4.98
CA TYR A 112 18.46 -8.49 -3.87
C TYR A 112 19.10 -8.89 -2.52
N PRO A 113 18.80 -8.17 -1.42
CA PRO A 113 17.88 -7.04 -1.31
C PRO A 113 18.58 -5.66 -1.35
N TYR A 114 17.87 -4.62 -1.80
CA TYR A 114 18.33 -3.22 -1.82
C TYR A 114 17.37 -2.23 -1.15
N ARG A 115 17.89 -1.05 -0.82
CA ARG A 115 17.17 0.03 -0.11
C ARG A 115 16.67 1.07 -1.10
N ILE A 116 15.45 1.54 -0.91
CA ILE A 116 14.84 2.65 -1.64
C ILE A 116 14.56 3.77 -0.64
N LYS A 117 14.78 5.03 -1.00
CA LYS A 117 14.38 6.15 -0.14
C LYS A 117 12.85 6.19 -0.04
N GLN A 118 12.31 6.33 1.17
CA GLN A 118 10.86 6.43 1.37
C GLN A 118 10.26 7.60 0.58
N THR A 119 10.99 8.70 0.43
CA THR A 119 10.58 9.85 -0.38
C THR A 119 10.34 9.46 -1.84
N ASP A 120 11.24 8.66 -2.41
CA ASP A 120 11.16 8.22 -3.81
C ASP A 120 10.03 7.21 -3.99
N PHE A 121 9.91 6.26 -3.06
CA PHE A 121 8.81 5.29 -3.04
C PHE A 121 7.44 6.00 -2.94
N LEU A 122 7.27 6.91 -1.98
CA LEU A 122 6.01 7.61 -1.75
C LEU A 122 5.65 8.53 -2.92
N ASP A 123 6.62 9.20 -3.55
CA ASP A 123 6.39 9.98 -4.75
C ASP A 123 5.94 9.10 -5.93
N ALA A 124 6.64 8.00 -6.19
CA ALA A 124 6.28 7.01 -7.22
C ALA A 124 4.90 6.41 -6.98
N TYR A 125 4.60 6.01 -5.75
CA TYR A 125 3.30 5.49 -5.33
C TYR A 125 2.19 6.51 -5.58
N ARG A 126 2.34 7.77 -5.14
CA ARG A 126 1.33 8.81 -5.33
C ARG A 126 1.06 9.12 -6.79
N LYS A 127 2.12 9.24 -7.59
CA LYS A 127 1.99 9.52 -9.04
C LYS A 127 1.34 8.35 -9.78
N SER A 128 1.73 7.13 -9.45
CA SER A 128 1.15 5.91 -10.05
C SER A 128 -0.30 5.73 -9.66
N ALA A 129 -0.64 5.88 -8.38
CA ALA A 129 -2.02 5.80 -7.88
C ALA A 129 -2.95 6.77 -8.64
N LYS A 130 -2.51 8.01 -8.84
CA LYS A 130 -3.26 9.00 -9.63
C LYS A 130 -3.49 8.54 -11.08
N ILE A 131 -2.47 8.02 -11.76
CA ILE A 131 -2.57 7.56 -13.16
C ILE A 131 -3.49 6.34 -13.27
N LEU A 132 -3.46 5.44 -12.28
CA LEU A 132 -4.29 4.24 -12.21
C LEU A 132 -5.75 4.53 -11.83
N GLY A 133 -6.11 5.79 -11.56
CA GLY A 133 -7.48 6.19 -11.23
C GLY A 133 -7.84 6.08 -9.75
N ALA A 134 -6.86 5.96 -8.86
CA ALA A 134 -7.06 6.11 -7.43
C ALA A 134 -7.36 7.58 -7.07
N SER A 135 -7.90 7.79 -5.88
CA SER A 135 -8.21 9.12 -5.37
C SER A 135 -6.96 9.95 -5.18
N LYS A 136 -7.10 11.27 -5.32
CA LYS A 136 -6.00 12.21 -5.11
C LYS A 136 -5.46 12.08 -3.68
N ILE A 137 -4.18 11.79 -3.57
CA ILE A 137 -3.47 11.62 -2.30
C ILE A 137 -2.90 12.97 -1.86
N LYS A 138 -3.47 13.54 -0.79
CA LYS A 138 -3.00 14.76 -0.15
C LYS A 138 -1.71 14.50 0.65
N ASN A 139 -1.69 13.42 1.43
CA ASN A 139 -0.53 13.01 2.20
C ASN A 139 -0.39 11.47 2.22
N ALA A 140 0.84 10.97 2.29
CA ALA A 140 1.12 9.55 2.52
C ALA A 140 2.45 9.37 3.24
N TRP A 141 2.53 8.37 4.11
CA TRP A 141 3.73 8.03 4.86
C TRP A 141 3.74 6.57 5.30
N LEU A 142 4.89 6.12 5.78
CA LEU A 142 5.13 4.76 6.23
C LEU A 142 5.40 4.73 7.73
N ASP A 143 4.83 3.74 8.41
CA ASP A 143 5.30 3.31 9.72
C ASP A 143 5.94 1.91 9.54
N ILE A 144 7.25 1.81 9.76
CA ILE A 144 8.01 0.56 9.56
C ILE A 144 8.46 0.01 10.92
N ALA A 145 8.09 -1.24 11.20
CA ALA A 145 8.52 -2.00 12.36
C ALA A 145 8.93 -3.42 11.93
N PRO A 146 9.67 -4.18 12.75
CA PRO A 146 10.05 -5.55 12.41
C PRO A 146 8.86 -6.49 12.13
N GLN A 147 7.71 -6.24 12.75
CA GLN A 147 6.51 -7.09 12.64
C GLN A 147 5.48 -6.59 11.63
N SER A 148 5.65 -5.39 11.08
CA SER A 148 4.72 -4.82 10.12
C SER A 148 5.27 -3.61 9.40
N ILE A 149 4.80 -3.40 8.18
CA ILE A 149 4.85 -2.09 7.52
C ILE A 149 3.42 -1.58 7.31
N VAL A 150 3.21 -0.29 7.58
CA VAL A 150 1.91 0.37 7.41
C VAL A 150 2.05 1.50 6.42
N LEU A 151 1.28 1.48 5.33
CA LEU A 151 1.13 2.62 4.44
C LEU A 151 -0.14 3.37 4.76
N ARG A 152 0.03 4.64 5.12
CA ARG A 152 -1.06 5.54 5.41
C ARG A 152 -1.25 6.50 4.25
N VAL A 153 -2.50 6.64 3.84
CA VAL A 153 -2.89 7.48 2.70
C VAL A 153 -4.05 8.35 3.12
N GLN A 154 -3.85 9.67 3.01
CA GLN A 154 -4.88 10.67 3.20
C GLN A 154 -5.38 11.16 1.85
N VAL A 155 -6.67 10.95 1.56
CA VAL A 155 -7.31 11.46 0.34
C VAL A 155 -7.90 12.86 0.57
N GLY A 156 -7.80 13.73 -0.43
CA GLY A 156 -8.19 15.15 -0.30
C GLY A 156 -8.05 15.97 -1.56
#